data_AF-A0A9D7IVN1-F1
#
_entry.id   AF-A0A9D7IVN1-F1
#
_cell.length_a   1.000
_cell.length_b   1.000
_cell.length_c   1.000
_cell.angle_alpha   90.00
_cell.angle_beta   90.00
_cell.angle_gamma   90.00
#
_symmetry.space_group_name_H-M   'P 1'
#
loop_
_entity.id
_entity.type
_entity.pdbx_description
1 polymer ?
#
loop_
_entity_poly.entity_id
_entity_poly.type
_entity_poly.pdbx_seq_one_letter_code
_entity_poly.pdbx_strand_id
1 'polypeptide(L)'
;MNFTEHIAEADLKLFGQGILPAGEMLLIAGHLENCSDCSLSHGLESRSLPRTLSNASDSLTGFVTGRHLDYQEFSGYLDNYLVEHEIREIELHLSLCRDCLEELESLKNQRMEDVRYSPPAGLRARSFKFPEFRLPPLYLAAIAAVTAAILGAGAYYLFSIRAARNASDLIVNKPVPAAVEKSISPRSEQQSAEAAGLKSARSARSGQRKLG
;
A
#
# COMPACT_ATOMS: atom_id res chain seq x y z
N MET A 1 -17.22 -3.18 29.94
CA MET A 1 -16.78 -4.59 29.94
C MET A 1 -15.27 -4.56 30.07
N ASN A 2 -14.71 -5.17 31.11
CA ASN A 2 -13.25 -5.17 31.31
C ASN A 2 -12.65 -6.22 30.37
N PHE A 3 -11.95 -5.78 29.33
CA PHE A 3 -11.25 -6.64 28.37
C PHE A 3 -9.87 -7.04 28.92
N THR A 4 -9.83 -7.65 30.10
CA THR A 4 -8.56 -8.08 30.73
C THR A 4 -8.09 -9.45 30.26
N GLU A 5 -8.90 -10.17 29.47
CA GLU A 5 -8.52 -11.46 28.93
C GLU A 5 -7.88 -11.27 27.55
N HIS A 6 -6.59 -11.58 27.46
CA HIS A 6 -5.82 -11.53 26.21
C HIS A 6 -6.29 -12.62 25.25
N ILE A 7 -6.16 -12.37 23.95
CA ILE A 7 -6.51 -13.35 22.91
C ILE A 7 -5.53 -14.52 22.96
N ALA A 8 -6.05 -15.75 22.82
CA ALA A 8 -5.23 -16.94 22.74
C ALA A 8 -4.31 -16.90 21.50
N GLU A 9 -3.05 -17.32 21.64
CA GLU A 9 -2.07 -17.33 20.55
C GLU A 9 -2.55 -18.13 19.32
N ALA A 10 -3.32 -19.20 19.54
CA ALA A 10 -3.89 -20.01 18.47
C ALA A 10 -4.81 -19.19 17.56
N ASP A 11 -5.66 -18.33 18.15
CA ASP A 11 -6.61 -17.50 17.41
C ASP A 11 -5.89 -16.39 16.65
N LEU A 12 -4.82 -15.83 17.22
CA LEU A 12 -3.98 -14.84 16.53
C LEU A 12 -3.24 -15.45 15.32
N LYS A 13 -2.84 -16.73 15.39
CA LYS A 13 -2.29 -17.45 14.21
C LYS A 13 -3.35 -17.65 13.13
N LEU A 14 -4.57 -18.01 13.50
CA LEU A 14 -5.68 -18.17 12.55
C LEU A 14 -6.11 -16.82 11.94
N PHE A 15 -6.07 -15.75 12.73
CA PHE A 15 -6.30 -14.37 12.30
C PHE A 15 -5.28 -13.94 11.25
N GLY A 16 -3.98 -14.13 11.50
CA GLY A 16 -2.93 -13.82 10.53
C GLY A 16 -2.99 -14.65 9.24
N GLN A 17 -3.66 -15.80 9.26
CA GLN A 17 -3.88 -16.65 8.09
C GLN A 17 -5.22 -16.35 7.37
N GLY A 18 -6.07 -15.49 7.93
CA GLY A 18 -7.39 -15.19 7.37
C GLY A 18 -8.37 -16.37 7.38
N ILE A 19 -8.20 -17.33 8.30
CA ILE A 19 -9.00 -18.56 8.36
C ILE A 19 -10.24 -18.38 9.26
N LEU A 20 -10.23 -17.38 10.13
CA LEU A 20 -11.32 -17.11 11.06
C LEU A 20 -12.59 -16.63 10.34
N PRO A 21 -13.78 -16.98 10.86
CA PRO A 21 -15.02 -16.38 10.38
C PRO A 21 -15.01 -14.86 10.61
N ALA A 22 -15.71 -14.13 9.74
CA ALA A 22 -15.69 -12.66 9.72
C ALA A 22 -16.02 -12.01 11.08
N GLY A 23 -16.93 -12.60 11.86
CA GLY A 23 -17.27 -12.11 13.19
C GLY A 23 -16.11 -12.20 14.19
N GLU A 24 -15.34 -13.28 14.16
CA GLU A 24 -14.17 -13.48 15.02
C GLU A 24 -12.99 -12.61 14.57
N MET A 25 -12.82 -12.40 13.27
CA MET A 25 -11.81 -11.46 12.76
C MET A 25 -12.05 -10.04 13.26
N LEU A 26 -13.30 -9.56 13.23
CA LEU A 26 -13.64 -8.21 13.72
C LEU A 26 -13.44 -8.07 15.23
N LEU A 27 -13.78 -9.11 16.01
CA LEU A 27 -13.56 -9.11 17.46
C LEU A 27 -12.06 -9.05 17.80
N ILE A 28 -11.25 -9.84 17.10
CA ILE A 28 -9.79 -9.83 17.29
C ILE A 28 -9.19 -8.49 16.86
N ALA A 29 -9.62 -7.93 15.72
CA ALA A 29 -9.16 -6.63 15.27
C ALA A 29 -9.45 -5.53 16.30
N GLY A 30 -10.68 -5.47 16.82
CA GLY A 30 -11.05 -4.49 17.84
C GLY A 30 -10.32 -4.66 19.18
N HIS A 31 -9.93 -5.89 19.54
CA HIS A 31 -9.08 -6.11 20.72
C HIS A 31 -7.64 -5.64 20.48
N LEU A 32 -7.06 -5.93 19.29
CA LEU A 32 -5.71 -5.51 18.94
C LEU A 32 -5.56 -3.98 18.89
N GLU A 33 -6.61 -3.26 18.53
CA GLU A 33 -6.66 -1.78 18.60
C GLU A 33 -6.61 -1.26 20.04
N ASN A 34 -7.14 -2.01 21.00
CA ASN A 34 -7.30 -1.56 22.39
C ASN A 34 -6.32 -2.21 23.38
N CYS A 35 -5.58 -3.25 22.96
CA CYS A 35 -4.65 -4.01 23.81
C CYS A 35 -3.23 -3.97 23.21
N SER A 36 -2.41 -3.06 23.74
CA SER A 36 -1.01 -2.91 23.31
C SER A 36 -0.14 -4.15 23.54
N ASP A 37 -0.40 -4.92 24.61
CA ASP A 37 0.37 -6.14 24.89
C ASP A 37 0.19 -7.19 23.78
N CYS A 38 -1.04 -7.36 23.29
CA CYS A 38 -1.34 -8.29 22.20
C CYS A 38 -0.84 -7.79 20.83
N SER A 39 -0.80 -6.47 20.61
CA SER A 39 -0.25 -5.92 19.36
C SER A 39 1.28 -6.08 19.31
N LEU A 40 1.95 -5.84 20.44
CA LEU A 40 3.41 -5.95 20.60
C LEU A 40 3.88 -7.41 20.55
N SER A 41 3.22 -8.32 21.28
CA SER A 41 3.67 -9.71 21.40
C SER A 41 3.65 -10.47 20.07
N HIS A 42 2.78 -10.07 19.13
CA HIS A 42 2.65 -10.73 17.83
C HIS A 42 3.36 -10.02 16.68
N GLY A 43 4.12 -8.95 16.97
CA GLY A 43 4.97 -8.28 15.98
C GLY A 43 4.19 -7.74 14.78
N LEU A 44 2.89 -7.47 14.95
CA LEU A 44 2.03 -6.87 13.93
C LEU A 44 2.45 -5.42 13.64
N GLU A 45 3.24 -4.82 14.52
CA GLU A 45 3.85 -3.51 14.33
C GLU A 45 4.98 -3.50 13.26
N SER A 46 5.43 -4.67 12.76
CA SER A 46 6.56 -4.71 11.80
C SER A 46 6.54 -5.83 10.76
N ARG A 47 5.64 -6.82 10.85
CA ARG A 47 5.45 -7.78 9.75
C ARG A 47 4.55 -7.16 8.70
N SER A 48 5.19 -6.48 7.76
CA SER A 48 4.65 -6.07 6.46
C SER A 48 3.65 -7.12 5.97
N LEU A 49 2.39 -6.70 5.81
CA LEU A 49 1.39 -7.44 5.06
C LEU A 49 2.04 -7.95 3.74
N PRO A 50 1.63 -9.12 3.23
CA PRO A 50 2.13 -9.64 1.96
C PRO A 50 2.18 -8.49 0.93
N ARG A 51 3.33 -8.28 0.27
CA ARG A 51 3.56 -7.12 -0.63
C ARG A 51 2.48 -6.94 -1.70
N THR A 52 1.76 -8.01 -2.04
CA THR A 52 0.62 -8.00 -2.95
C THR A 52 -0.63 -7.33 -2.38
N LEU A 53 -0.80 -7.37 -1.06
CA LEU A 53 -1.82 -6.63 -0.32
C LEU A 53 -1.32 -5.26 0.15
N SER A 54 -0.03 -5.07 0.40
CA SER A 54 0.56 -3.78 0.82
C SER A 54 0.19 -2.63 -0.12
N ASN A 55 0.27 -2.84 -1.43
CA ASN A 55 -0.03 -1.77 -2.39
C ASN A 55 -1.52 -1.40 -2.45
N ALA A 56 -2.41 -2.32 -2.07
CA ALA A 56 -3.85 -2.05 -1.98
C ALA A 56 -4.24 -1.57 -0.57
N SER A 57 -3.52 -2.01 0.46
CA SER A 57 -3.76 -1.62 1.85
C SER A 57 -3.21 -0.25 2.15
N ASP A 58 -2.13 0.21 1.52
CA ASP A 58 -1.57 1.55 1.76
C ASP A 58 -2.59 2.64 1.40
N SER A 59 -3.35 2.45 0.30
CA SER A 59 -4.44 3.35 -0.08
C SER A 59 -5.65 3.29 0.86
N LEU A 60 -5.93 2.13 1.46
CA LEU A 60 -7.06 1.95 2.39
C LEU A 60 -6.70 2.29 3.84
N THR A 61 -5.45 2.13 4.24
CA THR A 61 -4.97 2.43 5.60
C THR A 61 -4.80 3.92 5.80
N GLY A 62 -4.44 4.70 4.78
CA GLY A 62 -4.50 6.17 4.87
C GLY A 62 -5.86 6.66 5.34
N PHE A 63 -6.94 6.04 4.85
CA PHE A 63 -8.31 6.35 5.26
C PHE A 63 -8.61 5.97 6.73
N VAL A 64 -8.25 4.75 7.14
CA VAL A 64 -8.55 4.23 8.50
C VAL A 64 -7.67 4.88 9.57
N THR A 65 -6.45 5.28 9.23
CA THR A 65 -5.49 5.87 10.17
C THR A 65 -5.76 7.34 10.50
N GLY A 66 -6.79 7.96 9.89
CA GLY A 66 -7.05 9.39 10.05
C GLY A 66 -5.96 10.27 9.43
N ARG A 67 -5.25 9.76 8.41
CA ARG A 67 -4.29 10.57 7.66
C ARG A 67 -5.06 11.55 6.78
N HIS A 68 -4.84 12.84 6.99
CA HIS A 68 -5.34 13.89 6.09
C HIS A 68 -4.51 13.95 4.80
N LEU A 69 -5.11 14.49 3.73
CA LEU A 69 -4.42 14.76 2.48
C LEU A 69 -3.36 15.85 2.69
N ASP A 70 -2.20 15.68 2.07
CA ASP A 70 -1.17 16.71 2.09
C ASP A 70 -1.38 17.76 0.97
N TYR A 71 -0.63 18.86 1.06
CA TYR A 71 -0.70 19.93 0.06
C TYR A 71 -0.34 19.47 -1.36
N GLN A 72 0.57 18.51 -1.52
CA GLN A 72 0.96 18.01 -2.83
C GLN A 72 -0.19 17.22 -3.46
N GLU A 73 -0.85 16.36 -2.69
CA GLU A 73 -2.05 15.62 -3.09
C GLU A 73 -3.19 16.58 -3.50
N PHE A 74 -3.47 17.61 -2.69
CA PHE A 74 -4.45 18.64 -3.04
C PHE A 74 -4.09 19.39 -4.32
N SER A 75 -2.85 19.85 -4.45
CA SER A 75 -2.40 20.59 -5.63
C SER A 75 -2.46 19.73 -6.90
N GLY A 76 -1.98 18.48 -6.83
CA GLY A 76 -2.03 17.53 -7.94
C GLY A 76 -3.45 17.22 -8.38
N TYR A 77 -4.38 17.09 -7.42
CA TYR A 77 -5.80 16.88 -7.69
C TYR A 77 -6.43 18.11 -8.37
N LEU A 78 -6.18 19.32 -7.85
CA LEU A 78 -6.71 20.56 -8.43
C LEU A 78 -6.15 20.87 -9.82
N ASP A 79 -4.91 20.48 -10.09
CA ASP A 79 -4.23 20.68 -11.37
C ASP A 79 -4.41 19.53 -12.37
N ASN A 80 -5.13 18.46 -11.99
CA ASN A 80 -5.30 17.24 -12.79
C ASN A 80 -3.96 16.59 -13.24
N TYR A 81 -2.93 16.62 -12.39
CA TYR A 81 -1.63 15.98 -12.67
C TYR A 81 -1.48 14.56 -12.08
N LEU A 82 -2.47 14.11 -11.30
CA LEU A 82 -2.48 12.77 -10.69
C LEU A 82 -2.93 11.70 -11.69
N VAL A 83 -2.50 10.46 -11.47
CA VAL A 83 -2.99 9.32 -12.26
C VAL A 83 -4.40 8.89 -11.82
N GLU A 84 -5.16 8.22 -12.68
CA GLU A 84 -6.56 7.83 -12.42
C GLU A 84 -6.77 7.05 -11.11
N HIS A 85 -5.77 6.27 -10.69
CA HIS A 85 -5.81 5.56 -9.41
C HIS A 85 -5.77 6.53 -8.21
N GLU A 86 -4.85 7.48 -8.22
CA GLU A 86 -4.69 8.50 -7.16
C GLU A 86 -5.91 9.41 -7.09
N ILE A 87 -6.47 9.79 -8.24
CA ILE A 87 -7.72 10.57 -8.31
C ILE A 87 -8.85 9.85 -7.57
N ARG A 88 -9.05 8.56 -7.84
CA ARG A 88 -10.10 7.76 -7.17
C ARG A 88 -9.87 7.64 -5.67
N GLU A 89 -8.62 7.51 -5.24
CA GLU A 89 -8.25 7.44 -3.82
C GLU A 89 -8.57 8.74 -3.09
N ILE A 90 -8.22 9.88 -3.69
CA ILE A 90 -8.53 11.21 -3.16
C ILE A 90 -10.04 11.47 -3.14
N GLU A 91 -10.77 11.13 -4.21
CA GLU A 91 -12.22 11.28 -4.25
C GLU A 91 -12.91 10.45 -3.16
N LEU A 92 -12.46 9.22 -2.95
CA LEU A 92 -12.94 8.38 -1.85
C LEU A 92 -12.65 9.04 -0.49
N HIS A 93 -11.42 9.53 -0.28
CA HIS A 93 -11.05 10.23 0.96
C HIS A 93 -11.92 11.47 1.21
N LEU A 94 -12.10 12.32 0.20
CA LEU A 94 -12.93 13.53 0.27
C LEU A 94 -14.41 13.21 0.54
N SER A 95 -14.90 12.06 0.07
CA SER A 95 -16.28 11.63 0.36
C SER A 95 -16.51 11.22 1.82
N LEU A 96 -15.43 10.94 2.56
CA LEU A 96 -15.48 10.38 3.91
C LEU A 96 -14.87 11.32 4.97
N CYS A 97 -13.93 12.20 4.60
CA CYS A 97 -13.28 13.17 5.48
C CYS A 97 -13.75 14.60 5.20
N ARG A 98 -14.58 15.14 6.10
CA ARG A 98 -15.16 16.48 5.97
C ARG A 98 -14.11 17.60 6.04
N ASP A 99 -13.10 17.45 6.91
CA ASP A 99 -12.07 18.48 7.09
C ASP A 99 -11.25 18.69 5.80
N CYS A 100 -10.86 17.58 5.15
CA CYS A 100 -10.16 17.64 3.85
C CYS A 100 -11.03 18.24 2.73
N LEU A 101 -12.35 18.03 2.78
CA LEU A 101 -13.28 18.63 1.82
C LEU A 101 -13.37 20.15 2.00
N GLU A 102 -13.48 20.63 3.25
CA GLU A 102 -13.51 22.05 3.58
C GLU A 102 -12.18 22.74 3.20
N GLU A 103 -11.04 22.07 3.41
CA GLU A 103 -9.72 22.56 2.98
C GLU A 103 -9.60 22.64 1.46
N LEU A 104 -10.07 21.62 0.72
CA LEU A 104 -10.10 21.64 -0.74
C LEU A 104 -10.93 22.81 -1.28
N GLU A 105 -12.09 23.09 -0.70
CA GLU A 105 -12.94 24.23 -1.08
C GLU A 105 -12.24 25.57 -0.80
N SER A 106 -11.55 25.70 0.34
CA SER A 106 -10.74 26.86 0.68
C SER A 106 -9.63 27.10 -0.35
N LEU A 107 -8.87 26.06 -0.70
CA LEU A 107 -7.81 26.14 -1.71
C LEU A 107 -8.36 26.50 -3.11
N LYS A 108 -9.52 25.96 -3.51
CA LYS A 108 -10.20 26.35 -4.75
C LYS A 108 -10.54 27.83 -4.77
N ASN A 109 -11.09 28.36 -3.66
CA ASN A 109 -11.46 29.77 -3.56
C ASN A 109 -10.23 30.69 -3.61
N GLN A 110 -9.14 30.33 -2.93
CA GLN A 110 -7.87 31.07 -3.00
C GLN A 110 -7.33 31.13 -4.43
N ARG A 111 -7.33 29.99 -5.14
CA ARG A 111 -6.84 29.92 -6.52
C ARG A 111 -7.68 30.76 -7.49
N MET A 112 -8.99 30.84 -7.27
CA MET A 112 -9.86 31.73 -8.06
C MET A 112 -9.54 33.21 -7.84
N GLU A 113 -9.13 33.58 -6.62
CA GLU A 113 -8.74 34.95 -6.31
C GLU A 113 -7.36 35.30 -6.90
N ASP A 114 -6.40 34.38 -6.88
CA ASP A 114 -5.10 34.56 -7.53
C ASP A 114 -5.24 34.74 -9.05
N VAL A 115 -6.16 34.03 -9.70
CA VAL A 115 -6.45 34.21 -11.13
C VAL A 115 -6.99 35.62 -11.43
N ARG A 116 -7.75 36.22 -10.51
CA ARG A 116 -8.24 37.60 -10.66
C ARG A 116 -7.13 38.62 -10.50
N TYR A 117 -6.10 38.30 -9.72
CA TYR A 117 -4.88 39.09 -9.61
C TYR A 117 -3.83 38.74 -10.67
N SER A 118 -4.25 38.17 -11.81
CA SER A 118 -3.40 38.09 -12.98
C SER A 118 -2.96 39.51 -13.34
N PRO A 119 -1.64 39.82 -13.29
CA PRO A 119 -1.16 41.16 -13.57
C PRO A 119 -1.71 41.57 -14.93
N PRO A 120 -2.22 42.80 -15.09
CA PRO A 120 -2.92 43.21 -16.29
C PRO A 120 -2.09 42.82 -17.51
N ALA A 121 -2.72 42.19 -18.50
CA ALA A 121 -2.11 41.66 -19.72
C ALA A 121 -1.33 42.69 -20.58
N GLY A 122 -1.08 43.89 -20.04
CA GLY A 122 -0.24 44.95 -20.58
C GLY A 122 1.23 44.92 -20.16
N LEU A 123 1.69 43.97 -19.32
CA LEU A 123 3.13 43.68 -19.21
C LEU A 123 3.56 42.92 -20.47
N ARG A 124 3.58 43.63 -21.60
CA ARG A 124 4.33 43.27 -22.80
C ARG A 124 5.67 42.74 -22.32
N ALA A 125 5.97 41.49 -22.66
CA ALA A 125 7.27 40.87 -22.44
C ALA A 125 8.34 41.91 -22.78
N ARG A 126 8.85 42.59 -21.75
CA ARG A 126 9.88 43.60 -21.89
C ARG A 126 11.04 42.74 -22.31
N SER A 127 11.30 42.70 -23.62
CA SER A 127 12.26 41.79 -24.24
C SER A 127 13.48 41.85 -23.36
N PHE A 128 13.68 40.80 -22.57
CA PHE A 128 14.80 40.71 -21.66
C PHE A 128 15.96 40.62 -22.62
N LYS A 129 16.53 41.78 -22.94
CA LYS A 129 17.80 41.87 -23.64
C LYS A 129 18.75 41.28 -22.63
N PHE A 130 18.93 39.96 -22.72
CA PHE A 130 19.98 39.28 -22.02
C PHE A 130 21.23 40.10 -22.34
N PRO A 131 21.85 40.74 -21.34
CA PRO A 131 23.12 41.41 -21.59
C PRO A 131 24.01 40.35 -22.24
N GLU A 132 24.68 40.71 -23.34
CA GLU A 132 25.61 39.82 -24.04
C GLU A 132 26.71 39.43 -23.05
N PHE A 133 26.45 38.42 -22.22
CA PHE A 133 27.41 37.80 -21.36
C PHE A 133 28.34 37.04 -22.30
N ARG A 134 29.40 37.72 -22.75
CA ARG A 134 30.57 37.11 -23.36
C ARG A 134 31.28 36.28 -22.31
N LEU A 135 30.70 35.12 -22.00
CA LEU A 135 31.35 34.11 -21.19
C LEU A 135 32.58 33.62 -21.97
N PRO A 136 33.76 33.58 -21.34
CA PRO A 136 34.96 33.08 -21.99
C PRO A 136 34.70 31.64 -22.46
N PRO A 137 35.24 31.22 -23.63
CA PRO A 137 34.94 29.91 -24.22
C PRO A 137 35.26 28.73 -23.29
N LEU A 138 36.18 28.92 -22.34
CA LEU A 138 36.49 27.94 -21.30
C LEU A 138 35.31 27.62 -20.37
N TYR A 139 34.42 28.58 -20.11
CA TYR A 139 33.27 28.38 -19.23
C TYR A 139 32.20 27.50 -19.88
N LEU A 140 31.98 27.65 -21.19
CA LEU A 140 31.08 26.78 -21.95
C LEU A 140 31.59 25.33 -21.99
N ALA A 141 32.90 25.15 -22.16
CA ALA A 141 33.52 23.82 -22.10
C ALA A 141 33.35 23.18 -20.71
N ALA A 142 33.48 23.97 -19.63
CA ALA A 142 33.29 23.49 -18.26
C ALA A 142 31.85 23.05 -18.00
N ILE A 143 30.85 23.85 -18.40
CA ILE A 143 29.43 23.48 -18.25
C ILE A 143 29.14 22.19 -19.02
N ALA A 144 29.58 22.10 -20.27
CA ALA A 144 29.35 20.92 -21.10
C ALA A 144 29.95 19.65 -20.47
N ALA A 145 31.17 19.75 -19.90
CA ALA A 145 31.82 18.65 -19.20
C ALA A 145 31.05 18.22 -17.94
N VAL A 146 30.59 19.18 -17.13
CA VAL A 146 29.79 18.89 -15.93
C VAL A 146 28.46 18.23 -16.29
N THR A 147 27.75 18.74 -17.31
CA THR A 147 26.49 18.14 -17.76
C THR A 147 26.70 16.72 -18.29
N ALA A 148 27.78 16.47 -19.04
CA ALA A 148 28.10 15.14 -19.53
C ALA A 148 28.44 14.17 -18.39
N ALA A 149 29.15 14.63 -17.36
CA ALA A 149 29.47 13.83 -16.19
C ALA A 149 28.20 13.45 -15.38
N ILE A 150 27.28 14.39 -15.17
CA ILE A 150 26.01 14.13 -14.46
C ILE A 150 25.15 13.13 -15.24
N LEU A 151 25.01 13.31 -16.56
CA LEU A 151 24.24 12.38 -17.39
C LEU A 151 24.90 10.99 -17.44
N GLY A 152 26.23 10.92 -17.53
CA GLY A 152 26.97 9.66 -17.49
C GLY A 152 26.80 8.91 -16.16
N ALA A 153 26.90 9.62 -15.03
CA ALA A 153 26.68 9.05 -13.70
C ALA A 153 25.23 8.57 -13.51
N GLY A 154 24.24 9.34 -13.97
CA GLY A 154 22.83 8.94 -13.94
C GLY A 154 22.55 7.70 -14.78
N ALA A 155 23.09 7.63 -16.00
CA ALA A 155 22.94 6.46 -16.86
C ALA A 155 23.63 5.21 -16.26
N TYR A 156 24.82 5.37 -15.68
CA TYR A 156 25.52 4.29 -14.98
C TYR A 156 24.73 3.77 -13.78
N TYR A 157 24.16 4.66 -12.97
CA TYR A 157 23.32 4.31 -11.82
C TYR A 157 22.05 3.56 -12.24
N LEU A 158 21.38 4.00 -13.30
CA LEU A 158 20.20 3.28 -13.82
C LEU A 158 20.58 1.89 -14.37
N PHE A 159 21.74 1.78 -15.02
CA PHE A 159 22.24 0.52 -15.55
C PHE A 159 22.57 -0.47 -14.42
N SER A 160 23.21 -0.01 -13.33
CA SER A 160 23.55 -0.87 -12.19
C SER A 160 22.31 -1.41 -11.46
N ILE A 161 21.26 -0.59 -11.29
CA ILE A 161 19.96 -1.03 -10.75
C ILE A 161 19.36 -2.13 -11.64
N ARG A 162 19.41 -1.95 -12.96
CA ARG A 162 18.87 -2.91 -13.92
C ARG A 162 19.65 -4.24 -13.88
N ALA A 163 20.98 -4.18 -13.78
CA ALA A 163 21.84 -5.35 -13.64
C ALA A 163 21.53 -6.13 -12.35
N ALA A 164 21.30 -5.44 -11.22
CA ALA A 164 20.94 -6.07 -9.96
C ALA A 164 19.58 -6.81 -10.04
N ARG A 165 18.59 -6.22 -10.74
CA ARG A 165 17.28 -6.87 -10.95
C ARG A 165 17.38 -8.14 -11.79
N ASN A 166 18.19 -8.12 -12.85
CA ASN A 166 18.38 -9.30 -13.68
C ASN A 166 19.09 -10.45 -12.91
N ALA A 167 19.94 -10.12 -11.95
CA ALA A 167 20.60 -11.13 -11.11
C ALA A 167 19.61 -11.83 -10.15
N SER A 168 18.59 -11.11 -9.63
CA SER A 168 17.56 -11.72 -8.80
C SER A 168 16.68 -12.72 -9.56
N ASP A 169 16.39 -12.49 -10.83
CA ASP A 169 15.56 -13.40 -11.63
C ASP A 169 16.22 -14.77 -11.88
N LEU A 170 17.56 -14.83 -11.91
CA LEU A 170 18.28 -16.10 -12.01
C LEU A 170 18.20 -16.95 -10.74
N ILE A 171 17.95 -16.36 -9.56
CA ILE A 171 17.89 -17.10 -8.29
C ILE A 171 16.49 -17.71 -8.08
N VAL A 172 15.43 -17.05 -8.55
CA VAL A 172 14.04 -17.48 -8.37
C VAL A 172 13.67 -18.67 -9.27
N ASN A 173 14.32 -18.82 -10.43
CA ASN A 173 14.11 -19.94 -11.37
C ASN A 173 15.12 -21.08 -11.19
N LYS A 174 15.63 -21.32 -9.98
CA LYS A 174 16.36 -22.57 -9.74
C LYS A 174 15.33 -23.71 -9.80
N PRO A 175 15.38 -24.61 -10.80
CA PRO A 175 14.41 -25.68 -10.91
C PRO A 175 14.43 -26.49 -9.62
N VAL A 176 13.26 -26.63 -9.00
CA VAL A 176 13.09 -27.47 -7.80
C VAL A 176 13.66 -28.84 -8.17
N PRO A 177 14.66 -29.35 -7.42
CA PRO A 177 15.26 -30.64 -7.75
C PRO A 177 14.15 -31.70 -7.74
N ALA A 178 14.02 -32.43 -8.85
CA ALA A 178 13.03 -33.47 -9.09
C ALA A 178 13.04 -34.63 -8.06
N ALA A 179 13.89 -34.56 -7.04
CA ALA A 179 13.98 -35.52 -5.94
C ALA A 179 12.87 -35.35 -4.88
N VAL A 180 12.13 -34.23 -4.84
CA VAL A 180 11.10 -33.98 -3.82
C VAL A 180 9.70 -34.51 -4.22
N GLU A 181 9.51 -34.87 -5.48
CA GLU A 181 8.19 -35.32 -5.99
C GLU A 181 7.85 -36.77 -5.60
N LYS A 182 8.80 -37.55 -5.08
CA LYS A 182 8.56 -38.96 -4.67
C LYS A 182 8.14 -39.16 -3.21
N SER A 183 8.07 -38.11 -2.38
CA SER A 183 7.67 -38.24 -0.96
C SER A 183 6.27 -37.72 -0.63
N ILE A 184 5.50 -37.25 -1.61
CA ILE A 184 4.15 -36.69 -1.40
C ILE A 184 3.09 -37.55 -2.12
N SER A 185 2.98 -38.81 -1.71
CA SER A 185 1.79 -39.66 -1.89
C SER A 185 1.97 -40.84 -0.93
N PRO A 186 1.12 -41.07 0.09
CA PRO A 186 -0.35 -41.13 0.00
C PRO A 186 -1.07 -40.55 1.24
N ARG A 187 -1.63 -39.33 1.18
CA ARG A 187 -2.51 -38.80 2.26
C ARG A 187 -3.97 -38.63 1.82
N SER A 188 -4.26 -38.75 0.52
CA SER A 188 -5.63 -38.65 -0.02
C SER A 188 -6.48 -39.88 0.27
N GLU A 189 -5.90 -41.07 0.54
CA GLU A 189 -6.69 -42.25 0.93
C GLU A 189 -7.12 -42.24 2.40
N GLN A 190 -6.34 -41.64 3.31
CA GLN A 190 -6.75 -41.54 4.72
C GLN A 190 -7.88 -40.53 4.96
N GLN A 191 -7.96 -39.44 4.18
CA GLN A 191 -9.03 -38.44 4.36
C GLN A 191 -10.41 -38.92 3.84
N SER A 192 -10.45 -39.86 2.88
CA SER A 192 -11.72 -40.46 2.44
C SER A 192 -12.32 -41.45 3.45
N ALA A 193 -11.50 -42.08 4.30
CA ALA A 193 -12.00 -42.98 5.34
C ALA A 193 -12.62 -42.24 6.54
N GLU A 194 -12.08 -41.08 6.94
CA GLU A 194 -12.60 -40.31 8.07
C GLU A 194 -13.95 -39.62 7.76
N ALA A 195 -14.18 -39.19 6.52
CA ALA A 195 -15.44 -38.57 6.11
C ALA A 195 -16.64 -39.54 6.13
N ALA A 196 -16.41 -40.86 6.03
CA ALA A 196 -17.46 -41.87 6.13
C ALA A 196 -17.86 -42.15 7.60
N GLY A 197 -16.93 -42.06 8.55
CA GLY A 197 -17.22 -42.31 9.98
C GLY A 197 -18.11 -41.25 10.63
N LEU A 198 -17.93 -39.97 10.27
CA LEU A 198 -18.65 -38.85 10.87
C LEU A 198 -20.14 -38.76 10.46
N LYS A 199 -20.53 -39.32 9.30
CA LYS A 199 -21.94 -39.35 8.88
C LYS A 199 -22.78 -40.35 9.68
N SER A 200 -22.18 -41.44 10.18
CA SER A 200 -22.88 -42.44 11.02
C SER A 200 -23.25 -41.88 12.40
N ALA A 201 -22.37 -41.10 13.03
CA ALA A 201 -22.60 -40.58 14.38
C ALA A 201 -23.69 -39.49 14.47
N ARG A 202 -23.96 -38.73 13.39
CA ARG A 202 -25.01 -37.68 13.40
C ARG A 202 -26.43 -38.24 13.29
N SER A 203 -26.63 -39.44 12.73
CA SER A 203 -27.97 -40.03 12.63
C SER A 203 -28.53 -40.45 14.00
N ALA A 204 -27.68 -40.88 14.94
CA ALA A 204 -28.11 -41.34 16.26
C ALA A 204 -28.59 -40.23 17.21
N ARG A 205 -28.12 -38.98 17.06
CA ARG A 205 -28.50 -37.87 17.98
C ARG A 205 -29.81 -37.15 17.62
N SER A 206 -30.36 -37.37 16.43
CA SER A 206 -31.60 -36.70 16.00
C SER A 206 -32.88 -37.30 16.64
N GLY A 207 -32.81 -38.53 17.18
CA GLY A 207 -33.98 -39.23 17.72
C GLY A 207 -34.41 -38.85 19.15
N GLN A 208 -33.57 -38.18 19.94
CA GLN A 208 -33.83 -37.99 21.39
C GLN A 208 -34.48 -36.65 21.78
N ARG A 209 -34.78 -35.74 20.84
CA ARG A 209 -35.33 -34.39 21.17
C ARG A 209 -36.86 -34.24 21.08
N LYS A 210 -37.64 -35.32 21.03
CA LYS A 210 -39.11 -35.27 20.89
C LYS A 210 -39.92 -35.67 22.14
N LEU A 211 -39.32 -35.73 23.32
CA LEU A 211 -40.05 -35.97 24.57
C LEU A 211 -39.64 -34.93 25.61
N GLY A 212 -40.41 -33.84 25.69
CA GLY A 212 -40.24 -32.74 26.62
C GLY A 212 -41.25 -31.64 26.32
#